data_AF-A0A9W5ANT3-F1
#
_entry.id   AF-A0A9W5ANT3-F1
#
_cell.length_a   1.000
_cell.length_b   1.000
_cell.length_c   1.000
_cell.angle_alpha   90.00
_cell.angle_beta   90.00
_cell.angle_gamma   90.00
#
_symmetry.space_group_name_H-M   'P 1'
#
loop_
_entity.id
_entity.type
_entity.pdbx_description
1 polymer ?
#
loop_
_entity_poly.entity_id
_entity_poly.type
_entity_poly.pdbx_seq_one_letter_code
_entity_poly.pdbx_strand_id
1 'polypeptide(L)'
;MTAMDTLQIQGRNKMKYLVDIENSIKDILQTPLGSRVMLPEYGSRLYELIDKKIDDEFRANLSWYVIEAVEKWEKRIKIDEVKLVSLDSHKLKIKLVLTSTEELSLNLEIA
;
A
#
# COMPACT_ATOMS: atom_id res chain seq x y z
N MET A 1 33.32 -19.24 -4.90
CA MET A 1 32.34 -18.14 -4.87
C MET A 1 32.06 -17.78 -6.32
N THR A 2 31.17 -18.53 -6.95
CA THR A 2 30.94 -18.44 -8.41
C THR A 2 29.85 -17.42 -8.67
N ALA A 3 29.88 -16.73 -9.82
CA ALA A 3 28.89 -15.70 -10.21
C ALA A 3 27.41 -16.16 -10.13
N MET A 4 27.17 -17.48 -10.13
CA MET A 4 25.85 -18.08 -9.93
C MET A 4 25.32 -17.94 -8.50
N ASP A 5 26.21 -17.99 -7.49
CA ASP A 5 25.82 -17.80 -6.08
C ASP A 5 25.40 -16.35 -5.82
N THR A 6 26.09 -15.37 -6.41
CA THR A 6 25.78 -13.95 -6.24
C THR A 6 24.49 -13.52 -6.93
N LEU A 7 24.15 -14.12 -8.08
CA LEU A 7 22.85 -13.93 -8.75
C LEU A 7 21.68 -14.47 -7.89
N GLN A 8 21.85 -15.65 -7.29
CA GLN A 8 20.85 -16.21 -6.37
C GLN A 8 20.68 -15.38 -5.08
N ILE A 9 21.78 -14.83 -4.55
CA ILE A 9 21.76 -13.95 -3.37
C ILE A 9 21.10 -12.60 -3.69
N GLN A 10 21.39 -12.01 -4.86
CA GLN A 10 20.72 -10.79 -5.36
C GLN A 10 19.21 -10.99 -5.49
N GLY A 11 18.76 -12.09 -6.08
CA GLY A 11 17.33 -12.41 -6.21
C GLY A 11 16.62 -12.58 -4.86
N ARG A 12 17.27 -13.24 -3.89
CA ARG A 12 16.73 -13.38 -2.52
C ARG A 12 16.61 -12.06 -1.79
N ASN A 13 17.63 -11.19 -1.88
CA ASN A 13 17.61 -9.89 -1.23
C ASN A 13 16.55 -8.97 -1.85
N LYS A 14 16.37 -9.02 -3.17
CA LYS A 14 15.31 -8.27 -3.85
C LYS A 14 13.91 -8.73 -3.42
N MET A 15 13.65 -10.04 -3.37
CA MET A 15 12.36 -10.55 -2.89
C MET A 15 12.07 -10.12 -1.46
N LYS A 16 13.06 -10.23 -0.57
CA LYS A 16 12.90 -9.79 0.83
C LYS A 16 12.57 -8.31 0.92
N TYR A 17 13.27 -7.47 0.15
CA TYR A 17 13.03 -6.03 0.10
C TYR A 17 11.60 -5.68 -0.34
N LEU A 18 11.08 -6.34 -1.37
CA LEU A 18 9.71 -6.11 -1.85
C LEU A 18 8.66 -6.56 -0.83
N VAL A 19 8.87 -7.70 -0.18
CA VAL A 19 7.99 -8.18 0.89
C VAL A 19 7.99 -7.22 2.09
N ASP A 20 9.15 -6.68 2.46
CA ASP A 20 9.26 -5.71 3.55
C ASP A 20 8.51 -4.40 3.22
N ILE A 21 8.53 -3.96 1.96
CA ILE A 21 7.75 -2.80 1.50
C ILE A 21 6.26 -3.11 1.52
N GLU A 22 5.84 -4.27 0.99
CA GLU A 22 4.43 -4.68 0.96
C GLU A 22 3.84 -4.71 2.39
N ASN A 23 4.57 -5.28 3.34
CA ASN A 23 4.18 -5.33 4.73
C ASN A 23 4.11 -3.93 5.36
N SER A 24 5.08 -3.06 5.07
CA SER A 24 5.08 -1.66 5.52
C SER A 24 3.84 -0.91 5.03
N ILE A 25 3.53 -1.02 3.74
CA ILE A 25 2.35 -0.36 3.14
C ILE A 25 1.06 -0.88 3.79
N LYS A 26 0.94 -2.20 4.01
CA LYS A 26 -0.21 -2.76 4.71
C LYS A 26 -0.37 -2.20 6.12
N ASP A 27 0.71 -2.13 6.91
CA ASP A 27 0.66 -1.55 8.26
C ASP A 27 0.19 -0.09 8.24
N ILE A 28 0.70 0.71 7.30
CA ILE A 28 0.30 2.11 7.12
C ILE A 28 -1.18 2.21 6.77
N LEU A 29 -1.64 1.45 5.76
CA LEU A 29 -2.99 1.57 5.23
C LEU A 29 -4.06 0.99 6.17
N GLN A 30 -3.73 -0.07 6.91
CA GLN A 30 -4.66 -0.69 7.86
C GLN A 30 -4.72 0.03 9.20
N THR A 31 -3.76 0.90 9.52
CA THR A 31 -3.80 1.70 10.75
C THR A 31 -4.67 2.94 10.52
N PRO A 32 -5.78 3.13 11.26
CA PRO A 32 -6.57 4.36 11.17
C PRO A 32 -5.77 5.56 11.69
N LEU A 33 -5.84 6.69 11.00
CA LEU A 33 -5.26 7.94 11.47
C LEU A 33 -5.79 8.30 12.86
N GLY A 34 -4.92 8.74 13.78
CA GLY A 34 -5.28 9.08 15.16
C GLY A 34 -5.36 7.90 16.12
N SER A 35 -5.25 6.65 15.65
CA SER A 35 -5.34 5.46 16.51
C SER A 35 -4.13 5.23 17.42
N ARG A 36 -2.92 5.67 17.00
CA ARG A 36 -1.69 5.51 17.78
C ARG A 36 -1.50 6.70 18.72
N VAL A 37 -1.61 6.46 20.04
CA VAL A 37 -1.49 7.48 21.10
C VAL A 37 -0.22 8.34 20.97
N MET A 38 0.92 7.72 20.69
CA MET A 38 2.22 8.40 20.63
C MET A 38 2.58 8.92 19.23
N LEU A 39 1.79 8.57 18.21
CA LEU A 39 2.03 8.97 16.82
C LEU A 39 0.70 9.09 16.07
N PRO A 40 -0.17 10.04 16.45
CA PRO A 40 -1.53 10.15 15.91
C PRO A 40 -1.53 10.44 14.40
N GLU A 41 -0.46 11.03 13.88
CA GLU A 41 -0.25 11.31 12.46
C GLU A 41 0.01 10.06 11.60
N TYR A 42 0.22 8.90 12.23
CA TYR A 42 0.49 7.64 11.56
C TYR A 42 -0.79 6.93 11.14
N GLY A 43 -0.76 6.36 9.95
CA GLY A 43 -1.86 5.59 9.38
C GLY A 43 -2.43 6.21 8.12
N SER A 44 -3.67 5.83 7.81
CA SER A 44 -4.42 6.31 6.65
C SER A 44 -5.83 6.75 7.03
N ARG A 45 -6.45 7.50 6.12
CA ARG A 45 -7.86 7.90 6.21
C ARG A 45 -8.81 6.94 5.51
N LEU A 46 -8.35 5.73 5.18
CA LEU A 46 -9.18 4.75 4.45
C LEU A 46 -10.46 4.37 5.20
N TYR A 47 -10.47 4.46 6.52
CA TYR A 47 -11.67 4.24 7.34
C TYR A 47 -12.81 5.23 7.02
N GLU A 48 -12.53 6.42 6.49
CA GLU A 48 -13.55 7.40 6.08
C GLU A 48 -14.36 6.93 4.85
N LEU A 49 -13.84 5.94 4.12
CA LEU A 49 -14.47 5.35 2.95
C LEU A 49 -15.41 4.19 3.32
N ILE A 50 -15.43 3.77 4.57
CA ILE A 50 -16.38 2.76 5.07
C ILE A 50 -17.81 3.26 4.86
N ASP A 51 -18.68 2.36 4.40
CA ASP A 51 -20.09 2.62 4.10
C ASP A 51 -20.37 3.73 3.06
N LYS A 52 -19.34 4.20 2.36
CA LYS A 52 -19.50 5.13 1.23
C LYS A 52 -19.94 4.37 -0.03
N LYS A 53 -20.74 5.05 -0.84
CA LYS A 53 -21.12 4.54 -2.17
C LYS A 53 -19.87 4.48 -3.06
N ILE A 54 -19.76 3.44 -3.87
CA ILE A 54 -18.69 3.31 -4.87
C ILE A 54 -19.04 4.15 -6.11
N ASP A 55 -18.59 5.39 -6.13
CA ASP A 55 -18.66 6.29 -7.29
C ASP A 55 -17.26 6.85 -7.63
N ASP A 56 -17.22 7.84 -8.52
CA ASP A 56 -15.94 8.43 -8.95
C ASP A 56 -15.29 9.27 -7.84
N GLU A 57 -16.09 9.84 -6.94
CA GLU A 57 -15.59 10.54 -5.75
C GLU A 57 -14.93 9.54 -4.79
N PHE A 58 -15.55 8.39 -4.56
CA PHE A 58 -14.94 7.30 -3.78
C PHE A 58 -13.59 6.89 -4.36
N ARG A 59 -13.50 6.70 -5.68
CA ARG A 59 -12.24 6.31 -6.34
C ARG A 59 -11.17 7.39 -6.23
N ALA A 60 -11.55 8.66 -6.38
CA ALA A 60 -10.64 9.79 -6.22
C ALA A 60 -10.11 9.90 -4.79
N ASN A 61 -11.01 9.81 -3.79
CA ASN A 61 -10.64 9.85 -2.38
C ASN A 61 -9.78 8.64 -2.00
N LEU A 62 -10.11 7.43 -2.46
CA LEU A 62 -9.29 6.24 -2.27
C LEU A 62 -7.86 6.46 -2.77
N SER A 63 -7.71 6.93 -4.00
CA SER A 63 -6.39 7.21 -4.58
C SER A 63 -5.63 8.26 -3.78
N TRP A 64 -6.28 9.37 -3.43
CA TRP A 64 -5.67 10.41 -2.58
C TRP A 64 -5.18 9.82 -1.27
N TYR A 65 -6.05 9.12 -0.54
CA TYR A 65 -5.79 8.69 0.83
C TYR A 65 -4.65 7.66 0.88
N VAL A 66 -4.59 6.78 -0.12
CA VAL A 66 -3.48 5.83 -0.28
C VAL A 66 -2.17 6.56 -0.58
N ILE A 67 -2.17 7.48 -1.56
CA ILE A 67 -0.95 8.20 -1.96
C ILE A 67 -0.44 9.04 -0.79
N GLU A 68 -1.30 9.81 -0.14
CA GLU A 68 -0.96 10.68 0.99
C GLU A 68 -0.32 9.88 2.14
N ALA A 69 -0.94 8.76 2.54
CA ALA A 69 -0.44 7.95 3.65
C ALA A 69 0.89 7.26 3.30
N VAL A 70 0.98 6.64 2.12
CA VAL A 70 2.17 5.89 1.71
C VAL A 70 3.33 6.82 1.42
N GLU A 71 3.15 7.93 0.70
CA GLU A 71 4.24 8.86 0.44
C GLU A 71 4.72 9.56 1.72
N LYS A 72 3.85 9.74 2.73
CA LYS A 72 4.26 10.30 4.03
C LYS A 72 5.20 9.36 4.78
N TRP A 73 4.88 8.06 4.84
CA TRP A 73 5.54 7.10 5.72
C TRP A 73 6.53 6.15 5.04
N GLU A 74 6.35 5.86 3.75
CA GLU A 74 7.19 4.94 2.98
C GLU A 74 7.95 5.67 1.87
N LYS A 75 9.05 6.32 2.26
CA LYS A 75 9.89 7.12 1.34
C LYS A 75 10.68 6.30 0.32
N ARG A 76 10.72 4.96 0.47
CA ARG A 76 11.48 4.08 -0.43
C ARG A 76 10.79 3.88 -1.78
N ILE A 77 9.48 4.15 -1.87
CA ILE A 77 8.71 4.02 -3.10
C ILE A 77 7.99 5.32 -3.45
N LYS A 78 7.59 5.41 -4.71
CA LYS A 78 6.72 6.46 -5.22
C LYS A 78 5.58 5.82 -6.01
N ILE A 79 4.37 6.27 -5.76
CA ILE A 79 3.16 5.75 -6.39
C ILE A 79 2.83 6.65 -7.59
N ASP A 80 2.70 6.05 -8.77
CA ASP A 80 2.23 6.75 -9.96
C ASP A 80 0.71 6.64 -10.09
N GLU A 81 0.14 5.50 -9.71
CA GLU A 81 -1.28 5.23 -9.86
C GLU A 81 -1.82 4.28 -8.78
N VAL A 82 -3.05 4.55 -8.34
CA VAL A 82 -3.84 3.67 -7.47
C VAL A 82 -5.10 3.25 -8.23
N LYS A 83 -5.31 1.94 -8.37
CA LYS A 83 -6.47 1.37 -9.04
C LYS A 83 -7.29 0.51 -8.08
N LEU A 84 -8.59 0.79 -7.99
CA LEU A 84 -9.54 -0.11 -7.35
C LEU A 84 -9.78 -1.32 -8.26
N VAL A 85 -9.45 -2.51 -7.80
CA VAL A 85 -9.63 -3.77 -8.55
C VAL A 85 -11.00 -4.37 -8.25
N SER A 86 -11.37 -4.49 -6.97
CA SER A 86 -12.66 -5.00 -6.56
C SER A 86 -12.99 -4.58 -5.12
N LEU A 87 -14.27 -4.47 -4.82
CA LEU A 87 -14.80 -4.43 -3.46
C LEU A 87 -15.71 -5.65 -3.29
N ASP A 88 -15.27 -6.59 -2.46
CA ASP A 88 -16.07 -7.74 -2.02
C ASP A 88 -16.46 -7.51 -0.56
N SER A 89 -17.48 -8.19 -0.03
CA SER A 89 -18.25 -7.83 1.19
C SER A 89 -17.52 -7.05 2.30
N HIS A 90 -16.25 -7.35 2.61
CA HIS A 90 -15.39 -6.58 3.54
C HIS A 90 -13.92 -6.41 3.08
N LYS A 91 -13.63 -6.67 1.80
CA LYS A 91 -12.26 -6.67 1.27
C LYS A 91 -12.14 -5.70 0.10
N LEU A 92 -11.22 -4.75 0.26
CA LEU A 92 -10.82 -3.80 -0.75
C LEU A 92 -9.55 -4.30 -1.42
N LYS A 93 -9.64 -4.63 -2.71
CA LYS A 93 -8.46 -4.96 -3.51
C LYS A 93 -8.03 -3.74 -4.29
N ILE A 94 -6.81 -3.28 -4.03
CA ILE A 94 -6.20 -2.16 -4.75
C ILE A 94 -4.91 -2.62 -5.43
N LYS A 95 -4.63 -2.02 -6.59
CA LYS A 95 -3.36 -2.18 -7.30
C LYS A 95 -2.61 -0.86 -7.25
N LEU A 96 -1.36 -0.91 -6.82
CA LEU A 96 -0.44 0.22 -6.84
C LEU A 96 0.53 0.05 -8.00
N VAL A 97 0.62 1.08 -8.85
CA VAL A 97 1.65 1.18 -9.89
C VAL A 97 2.74 2.08 -9.35
N LEU A 98 3.97 1.56 -9.27
CA LEU A 98 5.11 2.32 -8.78
C LEU A 98 5.94 2.88 -9.92
N THR A 99 6.61 4.00 -9.68
CA THR A 99 7.49 4.65 -10.66
C THR A 99 8.64 3.74 -11.13
N SER A 100 9.08 2.79 -10.31
CA SER A 100 10.14 1.84 -10.66
C SER A 100 9.65 0.69 -11.55
N THR A 101 8.71 0.88 -12.49
CA THR A 101 8.16 -0.18 -13.39
C THR A 101 7.68 -1.46 -12.68
N GLU A 102 7.51 -1.42 -11.36
CA GLU A 102 7.14 -2.54 -10.52
C GLU A 102 5.69 -2.34 -10.07
N GLU A 103 4.86 -3.36 -10.26
CA GLU A 103 3.46 -3.33 -9.86
C GLU A 103 3.29 -4.11 -8.55
N LEU A 104 2.64 -3.49 -7.56
CA LEU A 104 2.26 -4.15 -6.30
C LEU A 104 0.74 -4.30 -6.25
N SER A 105 0.28 -5.52 -6.00
CA SER A 105 -1.16 -5.80 -5.78
C SER A 105 -1.39 -6.03 -4.30
N LEU A 106 -2.25 -5.22 -3.68
CA LEU A 106 -2.55 -5.26 -2.26
C LEU A 106 -4.00 -5.65 -2.04
N ASN A 107 -4.19 -6.62 -1.15
CA ASN A 107 -5.50 -6.98 -0.63
C ASN A 107 -5.61 -6.37 0.77
N LEU A 108 -6.52 -5.43 0.95
CA LEU A 108 -6.79 -4.79 2.22
C LEU A 108 -8.13 -5.28 2.76
N GLU A 109 -8.17 -5.53 4.05
CA GLU A 109 -9.44 -5.74 4.77
C GLU A 109 -9.80 -4.39 5.39
N ILE A 110 -10.98 -3.88 5.05
CA ILE A 110 -11.51 -2.66 5.68
C ILE A 110 -12.39 -3.15 6.83
N ALA A 111 -11.97 -2.87 8.06
CA ALA A 111 -12.66 -3.24 9.29
C ALA A 111 -13.29 -2.01 9.95
#